data_AF-A0A1I8IVU8-F1
#
_entry.id   AF-A0A1I8IVU8-F1
#
_cell.length_a   1.000
_cell.length_b   1.000
_cell.length_c   1.000
_cell.angle_alpha   90.00
_cell.angle_beta   90.00
_cell.angle_gamma   90.00
#
_symmetry.space_group_name_H-M   'P 1'
#
loop_
_entity.id
_entity.type
_entity.pdbx_description
1 polymer ?
#
loop_
_entity_poly.entity_id
_entity_poly.type
_entity_poly.pdbx_seq_one_letter_code
_entity_poly.pdbx_strand_id
1 'polypeptide(L)'
;VVLESPSQNAGPPLAPHFNAPLSPDAPPQHASQYLEAFGDFEQNGIRLNDYCINHLVTFRPMQQNILGLAYLGSYNPNNIGGVCSPPSMSNHGRQRMIGRNIGMATYANKDGQPILSRQALLVSAHELGHNMGSEHDPVTQSVCSPSWLDGGPYLMYQIAVSGSVRHHSMFSECSSKQIAMLISTRKSSCFHSASNKLCGNHRREPGEECDPGLAEDRCCSADCRLKPPARCSDANSPCCRGCQFAGPGTLCQRKSLLNPCQKDTFCTGLNDTCPRPANEKDGAPCNFGVGYCLLGRWVFVKLLSN
;
A
#
# COMPACT_ATOMS: atom_id res chain seq x y z
N VAL A 1 -3.70 6.51 -7.54
CA VAL A 1 -5.16 6.36 -7.39
C VAL A 1 -5.42 5.10 -6.60
N VAL A 2 -6.15 5.17 -5.49
CA VAL A 2 -6.67 3.96 -4.83
C VAL A 2 -7.99 3.66 -5.53
N LEU A 3 -8.03 2.56 -6.28
CA LEU A 3 -9.27 2.12 -6.93
C LEU A 3 -9.95 1.16 -5.96
N GLU A 4 -11.07 1.57 -5.38
CA GLU A 4 -11.97 0.63 -4.73
C GLU A 4 -12.71 -0.18 -5.82
N SER A 5 -12.93 -1.46 -5.57
CA SER A 5 -13.65 -2.31 -6.52
C SER A 5 -15.03 -1.73 -6.80
N PRO A 6 -15.46 -1.65 -8.07
CA PRO A 6 -16.86 -1.34 -8.35
C PRO A 6 -17.74 -2.40 -7.70
N SER A 7 -18.69 -1.93 -6.89
CA SER A 7 -19.81 -2.73 -6.41
C SER A 7 -20.76 -2.99 -7.58
N GLN A 8 -20.93 -4.27 -7.93
CA GLN A 8 -22.08 -4.83 -8.64
C GLN A 8 -22.32 -4.29 -10.06
N ASN A 9 -21.70 -4.92 -11.07
CA ASN A 9 -22.27 -5.06 -12.43
C ASN A 9 -21.41 -5.90 -13.41
N ALA A 10 -20.26 -6.42 -12.98
CA ALA A 10 -19.59 -7.51 -13.70
C ALA A 10 -20.35 -8.83 -13.46
N GLY A 11 -20.41 -9.71 -14.45
CA GLY A 11 -21.03 -11.04 -14.34
C GLY A 11 -20.48 -11.89 -13.18
N PRO A 12 -21.00 -13.12 -12.96
CA PRO A 12 -20.60 -13.93 -11.81
C PRO A 12 -19.06 -14.03 -11.72
N PRO A 13 -18.46 -13.62 -10.60
CA PRO A 13 -17.00 -13.55 -10.47
C PRO A 13 -16.40 -14.94 -10.66
N LEU A 14 -15.39 -15.05 -11.53
CA LEU A 14 -14.65 -16.29 -11.66
C LEU A 14 -13.88 -16.57 -10.37
N ALA A 15 -14.12 -17.74 -9.76
CA ALA A 15 -13.42 -18.13 -8.53
C ALA A 15 -11.94 -18.46 -8.82
N PRO A 16 -10.98 -18.04 -7.98
CA PRO A 16 -11.13 -17.06 -6.89
C PRO A 16 -11.15 -15.61 -7.41
N HIS A 17 -12.06 -14.78 -6.91
CA HIS A 17 -12.07 -13.33 -7.12
C HIS A 17 -11.52 -12.65 -5.86
N PHE A 18 -10.67 -11.63 -6.00
CA PHE A 18 -9.99 -11.00 -4.83
C PHE A 18 -10.96 -10.34 -3.84
N ASN A 19 -12.15 -9.92 -4.31
CA ASN A 19 -13.26 -9.42 -3.48
C ASN A 19 -14.34 -10.45 -3.12
N ALA A 20 -14.17 -11.75 -3.43
CA ALA A 20 -15.18 -12.75 -3.06
C ALA A 20 -15.37 -12.83 -1.53
N PRO A 21 -16.54 -13.14 -0.97
CA PRO A 21 -16.69 -13.32 0.47
C PRO A 21 -15.66 -14.32 1.03
N LEU A 22 -15.12 -14.04 2.21
CA LEU A 22 -14.29 -15.00 2.93
C LEU A 22 -15.20 -16.10 3.46
N SER A 23 -15.06 -17.32 2.92
CA SER A 23 -15.65 -18.50 3.52
C SER A 23 -14.72 -18.96 4.65
N PRO A 24 -15.22 -19.09 5.91
CA PRO A 24 -14.40 -19.51 7.04
C PRO A 24 -13.70 -20.85 6.85
N ASP A 25 -14.30 -21.72 6.03
CA ASP A 25 -13.83 -23.10 5.79
C ASP A 25 -13.05 -23.24 4.47
N ALA A 26 -12.92 -22.17 3.68
CA ALA A 26 -12.17 -22.25 2.43
C ALA A 26 -10.66 -22.28 2.70
N PRO A 27 -9.92 -23.23 2.10
CA PRO A 27 -8.47 -23.27 2.27
C PRO A 27 -7.81 -22.01 1.68
N PRO A 28 -6.70 -21.53 2.26
CA PRO A 28 -5.89 -20.49 1.65
C PRO A 28 -5.55 -20.83 0.20
N GLN A 29 -5.65 -19.84 -0.68
CA GLN A 29 -5.28 -19.98 -2.08
C GLN A 29 -3.84 -19.52 -2.30
N HIS A 30 -3.24 -19.95 -3.41
CA HIS A 30 -1.91 -19.51 -3.80
C HIS A 30 -1.93 -18.05 -4.28
N ALA A 31 -0.88 -17.27 -3.97
CA ALA A 31 -0.83 -15.84 -4.32
C ALA A 31 -0.96 -15.60 -5.83
N SER A 32 -0.43 -16.50 -6.67
CA SER A 32 -0.54 -16.40 -8.13
C SER A 32 -1.99 -16.41 -8.64
N GLN A 33 -2.89 -17.12 -7.97
CA GLN A 33 -4.30 -17.16 -8.38
C GLN A 33 -4.99 -15.81 -8.14
N TYR A 34 -4.68 -15.14 -7.03
CA TYR A 34 -5.19 -13.79 -6.77
C TYR A 34 -4.56 -12.75 -7.70
N LEU A 35 -3.26 -12.87 -7.98
CA LEU A 35 -2.57 -11.97 -8.89
C LEU A 35 -3.16 -12.08 -10.31
N GLU A 36 -3.37 -13.29 -10.84
CA GLU A 36 -4.00 -13.46 -12.16
C GLU A 36 -5.46 -13.00 -12.17
N ALA A 37 -6.23 -13.29 -11.11
CA ALA A 37 -7.60 -12.79 -10.99
C ALA A 37 -7.67 -11.26 -10.95
N PHE A 38 -6.70 -10.59 -10.31
CA PHE A 38 -6.58 -9.13 -10.32
C PHE A 38 -6.22 -8.60 -11.70
N GLY A 39 -5.38 -9.31 -12.44
CA GLY A 39 -4.99 -8.94 -13.80
C GLY A 39 -6.08 -9.07 -14.86
N ASP A 40 -7.16 -9.81 -14.60
CA ASP A 40 -8.23 -10.05 -15.56
C ASP A 40 -9.09 -8.79 -15.81
N PHE A 41 -8.89 -8.17 -16.98
CA PHE A 41 -9.58 -6.94 -17.38
C PHE A 41 -11.10 -7.13 -17.45
N GLU A 42 -11.56 -8.27 -17.98
CA GLU A 42 -12.99 -8.56 -18.18
C GLU A 42 -13.67 -8.82 -16.85
N GLN A 43 -12.97 -9.49 -15.93
CA GLN A 43 -13.50 -9.82 -14.61
C GLN A 43 -13.70 -8.58 -13.74
N ASN A 44 -12.78 -7.60 -13.83
CA ASN A 44 -12.72 -6.52 -12.85
C ASN A 44 -13.26 -5.19 -13.36
N GLY A 45 -13.39 -5.02 -14.68
CA GLY A 45 -13.78 -3.74 -15.30
C GLY A 45 -12.75 -2.63 -15.09
N ILE A 46 -11.54 -2.98 -14.64
CA ILE A 46 -10.44 -2.03 -14.40
C ILE A 46 -9.51 -2.03 -15.62
N ARG A 47 -9.31 -0.85 -16.22
CA ARG A 47 -8.33 -0.67 -17.30
C ARG A 47 -6.92 -0.53 -16.73
N LEU A 48 -6.34 -1.66 -16.30
CA LEU A 48 -5.01 -1.69 -15.65
C LEU A 48 -3.88 -1.07 -16.50
N ASN A 49 -4.02 -1.08 -17.83
CA ASN A 49 -3.02 -0.51 -18.74
C ASN A 49 -3.03 1.03 -18.79
N ASP A 50 -4.05 1.68 -18.24
CA ASP A 50 -4.08 3.15 -18.09
C ASP A 50 -3.07 3.63 -17.03
N TYR A 51 -2.49 2.70 -16.25
CA TYR A 51 -1.58 2.99 -15.15
C TYR A 51 -0.23 2.28 -15.33
N CYS A 52 0.83 2.88 -14.79
CA CYS A 52 2.19 2.32 -14.90
C CYS A 52 2.32 0.97 -14.18
N ILE A 53 1.77 0.89 -12.97
CA ILE A 53 1.74 -0.27 -12.09
C ILE A 53 0.41 -0.23 -11.34
N ASN A 54 -0.16 -1.40 -11.07
CA ASN A 54 -1.32 -1.57 -10.20
C ASN A 54 -0.95 -2.52 -9.06
N HIS A 55 -1.43 -2.23 -7.84
CA HIS A 55 -1.09 -3.03 -6.67
C HIS A 55 -2.34 -3.43 -5.90
N LEU A 56 -2.59 -4.74 -5.79
CA LEU A 56 -3.69 -5.27 -5.00
C LEU A 56 -3.27 -5.40 -3.53
N VAL A 57 -3.98 -4.71 -2.64
CA VAL A 57 -3.87 -4.95 -1.20
C VAL A 57 -5.04 -5.82 -0.75
N THR A 58 -4.75 -6.87 0.01
CA THR A 58 -5.78 -7.78 0.55
C THR A 58 -5.51 -8.14 2.01
N PHE A 59 -6.50 -8.73 2.69
CA PHE A 59 -6.39 -9.21 4.08
C PHE A 59 -6.70 -10.72 4.12
N ARG A 60 -6.02 -11.49 3.28
CA ARG A 60 -6.26 -12.93 3.11
C ARG A 60 -5.03 -13.75 3.45
N PRO A 61 -5.15 -14.83 4.25
CA PRO A 61 -4.06 -15.78 4.39
C PRO A 61 -3.78 -16.43 3.03
N MET A 62 -2.50 -16.59 2.70
CA MET A 62 -2.03 -17.23 1.47
C MET A 62 -1.37 -18.57 1.79
N GLN A 63 -1.37 -19.48 0.82
CA GLN A 63 -0.57 -20.71 0.91
C GLN A 63 0.90 -20.37 1.17
N GLN A 64 1.57 -21.23 1.94
CA GLN A 64 2.99 -21.08 2.31
C GLN A 64 3.33 -19.77 3.05
N ASN A 65 2.33 -19.05 3.58
CA ASN A 65 2.52 -17.77 4.26
C ASN A 65 3.22 -16.71 3.38
N ILE A 66 2.96 -16.76 2.07
CA ILE A 66 3.43 -15.75 1.12
C ILE A 66 2.73 -14.42 1.44
N LEU A 67 3.51 -13.37 1.67
CA LEU A 67 2.97 -12.04 1.99
C LEU A 67 2.74 -11.18 0.75
N GLY A 68 3.36 -11.48 -0.37
CA GLY A 68 3.22 -10.72 -1.61
C GLY A 68 3.68 -11.50 -2.83
N LEU A 69 3.25 -11.04 -4.00
CA LEU A 69 3.71 -11.56 -5.29
C LEU A 69 3.59 -10.48 -6.36
N ALA A 70 4.56 -10.43 -7.26
CA ALA A 70 4.63 -9.45 -8.32
C ALA A 70 5.14 -10.06 -9.63
N TYR A 71 4.69 -9.53 -10.77
CA TYR A 71 5.41 -9.75 -12.02
C TYR A 71 6.69 -8.92 -12.04
N LEU A 72 7.81 -9.61 -12.24
CA LEU A 72 9.13 -8.99 -12.33
C LEU A 72 9.22 -8.11 -13.59
N GLY A 73 9.63 -6.86 -13.40
CA GLY A 73 9.97 -5.96 -14.49
C GLY A 73 11.28 -6.38 -15.17
N SER A 74 11.36 -6.26 -16.49
CA SER A 74 12.59 -6.61 -17.23
C SER A 74 12.96 -5.55 -18.25
N TYR A 75 14.24 -5.20 -18.29
CA TYR A 75 14.78 -4.28 -19.30
C TYR A 75 14.79 -4.90 -20.70
N ASN A 76 14.67 -6.23 -20.80
CA ASN A 76 14.45 -6.92 -22.07
C ASN A 76 12.97 -6.78 -22.48
N PRO A 77 12.65 -6.17 -23.63
CA PRO A 77 11.26 -5.94 -24.05
C PRO A 77 10.49 -7.23 -24.35
N ASN A 78 11.17 -8.35 -24.59
CA ASN A 78 10.53 -9.66 -24.81
C ASN A 78 10.00 -10.28 -23.52
N ASN A 79 10.46 -9.80 -22.36
CA ASN A 79 10.02 -10.28 -21.06
C ASN A 79 8.86 -9.42 -20.55
N ILE A 80 7.67 -10.03 -20.53
CA ILE A 80 6.43 -9.39 -20.12
C ILE A 80 6.32 -9.42 -18.59
N GLY A 81 6.13 -8.26 -17.97
CA GLY A 81 6.04 -8.10 -16.52
C GLY A 81 6.45 -6.72 -16.03
N GLY A 82 5.89 -6.30 -14.90
CA GLY A 82 6.26 -5.07 -14.18
C GLY A 82 5.83 -3.77 -14.86
N VAL A 83 6.49 -2.68 -14.48
CA VAL A 83 6.12 -1.31 -14.87
C VAL A 83 5.97 -1.13 -16.38
N CYS A 84 4.90 -0.45 -16.81
CA CYS A 84 4.56 -0.22 -18.21
C CYS A 84 4.44 -1.48 -19.08
N SER A 85 4.28 -2.68 -18.48
CA SER A 85 4.20 -3.91 -19.26
C SER A 85 2.88 -3.98 -20.04
N PRO A 86 2.89 -4.39 -21.32
CA PRO A 86 1.67 -4.74 -22.01
C PRO A 86 1.03 -5.99 -21.37
N PRO A 87 -0.28 -6.20 -21.60
CA PRO A 87 -0.96 -7.41 -21.14
C PRO A 87 -0.51 -8.63 -21.94
N SER A 88 -0.70 -9.83 -21.39
CA SER A 88 -0.46 -11.08 -22.11
C SER A 88 -1.47 -12.15 -21.73
N MET A 89 -1.51 -13.23 -22.51
CA MET A 89 -2.37 -14.39 -22.24
C MET A 89 -2.05 -14.97 -20.85
N SER A 90 -3.09 -15.31 -20.09
CA SER A 90 -2.96 -16.01 -18.81
C SER A 90 -2.23 -17.34 -18.97
N ASN A 91 -1.41 -17.68 -17.97
CA ASN A 91 -0.68 -18.94 -17.94
C ASN A 91 -1.51 -20.08 -17.32
N HIS A 92 -2.65 -19.75 -16.70
CA HIS A 92 -3.47 -20.67 -15.92
C HIS A 92 -4.83 -20.91 -16.58
N GLY A 93 -4.83 -21.66 -17.70
CA GLY A 93 -6.01 -22.34 -18.27
C GLY A 93 -7.17 -21.45 -18.77
N ARG A 94 -7.14 -20.15 -18.50
CA ARG A 94 -8.10 -19.16 -18.99
C ARG A 94 -7.52 -18.55 -20.25
N GLN A 95 -8.19 -18.72 -21.39
CA GLN A 95 -7.83 -18.01 -22.63
C GLN A 95 -8.24 -16.53 -22.51
N ARG A 96 -7.57 -15.80 -21.62
CA ARG A 96 -7.85 -14.39 -21.32
C ARG A 96 -6.57 -13.58 -21.31
N MET A 97 -6.68 -12.34 -21.78
CA MET A 97 -5.64 -11.34 -21.62
C MET A 97 -5.67 -10.82 -20.19
N ILE A 98 -4.52 -10.79 -19.53
CA ILE A 98 -4.37 -10.27 -18.17
C ILE A 98 -3.28 -9.20 -18.12
N GLY A 99 -3.47 -8.21 -17.26
CA GLY A 99 -2.48 -7.19 -16.96
C GLY A 99 -1.24 -7.81 -16.32
N ARG A 100 -0.06 -7.41 -16.78
CA ARG A 100 1.24 -7.88 -16.25
C ARG A 100 2.03 -6.78 -15.54
N ASN A 101 1.48 -5.57 -15.51
CA ASN A 101 1.94 -4.43 -14.72
C ASN A 101 1.34 -4.43 -13.31
N ILE A 102 1.32 -5.60 -12.67
CA ILE A 102 0.63 -5.81 -11.41
C ILE A 102 1.49 -6.49 -10.34
N GLY A 103 1.21 -6.14 -9.09
CA GLY A 103 1.67 -6.85 -7.90
C GLY A 103 0.58 -6.94 -6.86
N MET A 104 0.81 -7.72 -5.80
CA MET A 104 -0.11 -7.83 -4.69
C MET A 104 0.61 -8.00 -3.36
N ALA A 105 0.00 -7.54 -2.29
CA ALA A 105 0.42 -7.80 -0.92
C ALA A 105 -0.79 -8.18 -0.06
N THR A 106 -0.61 -9.16 0.83
CA THR A 106 -1.56 -9.46 1.89
C THR A 106 -1.10 -8.88 3.21
N TYR A 107 -2.03 -8.25 3.92
CA TYR A 107 -1.83 -7.69 5.25
C TYR A 107 -2.32 -8.66 6.34
N ALA A 108 -2.48 -9.94 6.01
CA ALA A 108 -2.82 -11.00 6.94
C ALA A 108 -1.71 -12.07 6.99
N ASN A 109 -1.45 -12.61 8.19
CA ASN A 109 -0.59 -13.76 8.37
C ASN A 109 -1.32 -15.08 7.99
N LYS A 110 -0.64 -16.22 8.12
CA LYS A 110 -1.20 -17.57 7.90
C LYS A 110 -2.50 -17.87 8.68
N ASP A 111 -2.71 -17.22 9.82
CA ASP A 111 -3.86 -17.41 10.71
C ASP A 111 -4.99 -16.41 10.39
N GLY A 112 -4.85 -15.60 9.34
CA GLY A 112 -5.80 -14.56 8.94
C GLY A 112 -5.76 -13.31 9.82
N GLN A 113 -4.79 -13.21 10.73
CA GLN A 113 -4.66 -12.06 11.63
C GLN A 113 -3.88 -10.93 10.94
N PRO A 114 -4.21 -9.65 11.23
CA PRO A 114 -3.49 -8.52 10.67
C PRO A 114 -1.99 -8.55 11.02
N ILE A 115 -1.13 -8.34 10.02
CA ILE A 115 0.30 -8.10 10.26
C ILE A 115 0.54 -6.65 10.70
N LEU A 116 1.72 -6.37 11.24
CA LEU A 116 2.10 -5.00 11.61
C LEU A 116 2.06 -4.09 10.39
N SER A 117 1.48 -2.88 10.52
CA SER A 117 1.35 -1.97 9.37
C SER A 117 2.70 -1.57 8.77
N ARG A 118 3.76 -1.52 9.59
CA ARG A 118 5.12 -1.30 9.07
C ARG A 118 5.57 -2.45 8.17
N GLN A 119 5.30 -3.69 8.55
CA GLN A 119 5.61 -4.86 7.73
C GLN A 119 4.77 -4.87 6.46
N ALA A 120 3.48 -4.55 6.55
CA ALA A 120 2.58 -4.41 5.38
C ALA A 120 3.11 -3.41 4.34
N LEU A 121 3.59 -2.24 4.78
CA LEU A 121 4.20 -1.25 3.90
C LEU A 121 5.50 -1.76 3.26
N LEU A 122 6.34 -2.48 4.02
CA LEU A 122 7.60 -3.03 3.51
C LEU A 122 7.35 -4.15 2.50
N VAL A 123 6.39 -5.04 2.74
CA VAL A 123 5.97 -6.06 1.77
C VAL A 123 5.47 -5.38 0.49
N SER A 124 4.60 -4.38 0.59
CA SER A 124 4.11 -3.65 -0.59
C SER A 124 5.27 -3.01 -1.37
N ALA A 125 6.23 -2.39 -0.67
CA ALA A 125 7.40 -1.79 -1.28
C ALA A 125 8.34 -2.83 -1.94
N HIS A 126 8.48 -4.02 -1.34
CA HIS A 126 9.23 -5.14 -1.90
C HIS A 126 8.64 -5.61 -3.23
N GLU A 127 7.32 -5.82 -3.28
CA GLU A 127 6.63 -6.24 -4.51
C GLU A 127 6.62 -5.15 -5.61
N LEU A 128 6.59 -3.87 -5.21
CA LEU A 128 6.83 -2.77 -6.12
C LEU A 128 8.27 -2.76 -6.63
N GLY A 129 9.25 -3.16 -5.81
CA GLY A 129 10.63 -3.37 -6.22
C GLY A 129 10.75 -4.41 -7.34
N HIS A 130 10.06 -5.55 -7.21
CA HIS A 130 9.95 -6.56 -8.28
C HIS A 130 9.31 -5.97 -9.55
N ASN A 131 8.19 -5.24 -9.43
CA ASN A 131 7.57 -4.57 -10.59
C ASN A 131 8.51 -3.58 -11.28
N MET A 132 9.40 -2.94 -10.51
CA MET A 132 10.43 -2.02 -11.01
C MET A 132 11.71 -2.74 -11.47
N GLY A 133 11.74 -4.07 -11.45
CA GLY A 133 12.77 -4.90 -12.06
C GLY A 133 13.92 -5.30 -11.16
N SER A 134 13.80 -5.09 -9.85
CA SER A 134 14.76 -5.66 -8.91
C SER A 134 14.41 -7.11 -8.64
N GLU A 135 15.35 -8.03 -8.89
CA GLU A 135 15.32 -9.35 -8.27
C GLU A 135 15.66 -9.28 -6.77
N HIS A 136 15.61 -10.42 -6.08
CA HIS A 136 16.09 -10.50 -4.71
C HIS A 136 17.57 -10.16 -4.61
N ASP A 137 17.95 -9.49 -3.52
CA ASP A 137 19.36 -9.21 -3.24
C ASP A 137 20.13 -10.54 -3.04
N PRO A 138 21.31 -10.70 -3.68
CA PRO A 138 22.09 -11.92 -3.57
C PRO A 138 22.65 -12.05 -2.15
N VAL A 139 22.26 -13.13 -1.46
CA VAL A 139 22.63 -13.39 -0.06
C VAL A 139 24.14 -13.56 0.17
N THR A 140 24.90 -13.84 -0.89
CA THR A 140 26.36 -14.05 -0.84
C THR A 140 27.16 -12.76 -1.02
N GLN A 141 26.52 -11.62 -1.34
CA GLN A 141 27.21 -10.36 -1.57
C GLN A 141 26.88 -9.36 -0.47
N SER A 142 27.85 -9.06 0.39
CA SER A 142 27.66 -8.14 1.53
C SER A 142 27.25 -6.73 1.13
N VAL A 143 27.63 -6.27 -0.07
CA VAL A 143 27.20 -4.98 -0.62
C VAL A 143 25.68 -4.89 -0.81
N CYS A 144 25.01 -6.03 -1.00
CA CYS A 144 23.57 -6.08 -1.25
C CYS A 144 22.77 -6.84 -0.19
N SER A 145 23.44 -7.69 0.60
CA SER A 145 22.89 -8.39 1.76
C SER A 145 23.88 -8.33 2.91
N PRO A 146 24.06 -7.16 3.57
CA PRO A 146 24.97 -7.04 4.69
C PRO A 146 24.47 -7.85 5.90
N SER A 147 25.41 -8.20 6.78
CA SER A 147 25.09 -8.95 7.99
C SER A 147 24.23 -8.14 8.95
N TRP A 148 23.62 -8.82 9.94
CA TRP A 148 22.90 -8.13 11.02
C TRP A 148 23.78 -7.17 11.84
N LEU A 149 25.09 -7.45 11.93
CA LEU A 149 26.05 -6.56 12.59
C LEU A 149 26.33 -5.31 11.76
N ASP A 150 26.22 -5.42 10.43
CA ASP A 150 26.47 -4.35 9.47
C ASP A 150 25.16 -3.65 9.03
N GLY A 151 24.18 -3.60 9.93
CA GLY A 151 22.91 -2.88 9.72
C GLY A 151 21.76 -3.72 9.16
N GLY A 152 21.98 -5.01 8.90
CA GLY A 152 20.97 -5.97 8.45
C GLY A 152 20.61 -5.85 6.96
N PRO A 153 19.87 -6.83 6.43
CA PRO A 153 19.59 -6.92 5.00
C PRO A 153 18.74 -5.75 4.48
N TYR A 154 18.75 -5.54 3.17
CA TYR A 154 17.96 -4.49 2.51
C TYR A 154 16.52 -4.95 2.19
N LEU A 155 15.72 -4.03 1.64
CA LEU A 155 14.30 -4.25 1.33
C LEU A 155 14.06 -5.45 0.41
N MET A 156 14.93 -5.72 -0.56
CA MET A 156 14.77 -6.81 -1.54
C MET A 156 15.37 -8.14 -1.08
N TYR A 157 15.63 -8.31 0.22
CA TYR A 157 16.03 -9.59 0.76
C TYR A 157 14.94 -10.65 0.56
N GLN A 158 15.34 -11.89 0.24
CA GLN A 158 14.41 -12.98 -0.11
C GLN A 158 13.48 -13.43 1.03
N ILE A 159 13.70 -12.95 2.26
CA ILE A 159 12.85 -13.21 3.42
C ILE A 159 12.27 -11.87 3.90
N ALA A 160 10.97 -11.87 4.21
CA ALA A 160 10.27 -10.70 4.70
C ALA A 160 10.99 -10.05 5.88
N VAL A 161 11.25 -8.74 5.75
CA VAL A 161 11.95 -7.95 6.75
C VAL A 161 10.98 -7.34 7.77
N SER A 162 11.41 -7.24 9.03
CA SER A 162 10.58 -6.73 10.14
C SER A 162 10.45 -5.20 10.20
N GLY A 163 11.31 -4.49 9.47
CA GLY A 163 11.46 -3.04 9.61
C GLY A 163 12.23 -2.59 10.85
N SER A 164 12.79 -3.48 11.68
CA SER A 164 13.48 -3.08 12.92
C SER A 164 14.75 -2.27 12.72
N VAL A 165 15.44 -2.42 11.58
CA VAL A 165 16.69 -1.70 11.24
C VAL A 165 16.51 -0.79 10.03
N ARG A 166 17.43 0.16 9.86
CA ARG A 166 17.36 1.20 8.83
C ARG A 166 17.35 0.60 7.41
N HIS A 167 18.21 -0.40 7.15
CA HIS A 167 18.37 -1.00 5.82
C HIS A 167 17.09 -1.67 5.29
N HIS A 168 16.23 -2.20 6.17
CA HIS A 168 14.95 -2.78 5.77
C HIS A 168 14.05 -1.82 4.97
N SER A 169 14.24 -0.50 5.11
CA SER A 169 13.46 0.54 4.41
C SER A 169 14.20 1.16 3.22
N MET A 170 15.29 0.55 2.76
CA MET A 170 16.13 1.06 1.67
C MET A 170 16.38 -0.05 0.64
N PHE A 171 16.48 0.35 -0.63
CA PHE A 171 17.01 -0.53 -1.66
C PHE A 171 18.52 -0.66 -1.51
N SER A 172 19.06 -1.85 -1.81
CA SER A 172 20.50 -2.04 -1.91
C SER A 172 21.06 -1.37 -3.18
N GLU A 173 22.38 -1.37 -3.32
CA GLU A 173 23.04 -0.94 -4.56
C GLU A 173 22.67 -1.85 -5.75
N CYS A 174 22.58 -3.17 -5.54
CA CYS A 174 22.17 -4.12 -6.59
C CYS A 174 20.74 -3.84 -7.07
N SER A 175 19.82 -3.70 -6.11
CA SER A 175 18.42 -3.39 -6.40
C SER A 175 18.28 -2.07 -7.16
N SER A 176 18.97 -1.02 -6.68
CA SER A 176 18.92 0.31 -7.30
C SER A 176 19.44 0.32 -8.74
N LYS A 177 20.52 -0.43 -9.02
CA LYS A 177 21.05 -0.58 -10.39
C LYS A 177 20.04 -1.24 -11.32
N GLN A 178 19.40 -2.33 -10.90
CA GLN A 178 18.40 -3.04 -11.70
C GLN A 178 17.18 -2.16 -12.00
N ILE A 179 16.67 -1.45 -10.98
CA ILE A 179 15.56 -0.52 -11.13
C ILE A 179 15.91 0.62 -12.09
N ALA A 180 17.10 1.21 -11.97
CA ALA A 180 17.54 2.27 -12.87
C ALA A 180 17.64 1.80 -14.33
N MET A 181 18.12 0.58 -14.57
CA MET A 181 18.16 -0.02 -15.90
C MET A 181 16.75 -0.19 -16.49
N LEU A 182 15.80 -0.71 -15.72
CA LEU A 182 14.41 -0.86 -16.19
C LEU A 182 13.77 0.50 -16.49
N ILE A 183 13.86 1.46 -15.56
CA ILE A 183 13.22 2.77 -15.74
C ILE A 183 13.82 3.49 -16.96
N SER A 184 15.13 3.40 -17.19
CA SER A 184 15.75 4.06 -18.34
C SER A 184 15.21 3.56 -19.69
N THR A 185 14.79 2.30 -19.77
CA THR A 185 14.21 1.69 -20.98
C THR A 185 12.70 1.86 -21.10
N ARG A 186 11.96 1.89 -19.97
CA ARG A 186 10.48 1.93 -19.97
C ARG A 186 9.86 3.29 -19.67
N LYS A 187 10.65 4.29 -19.24
CA LYS A 187 10.11 5.61 -18.85
C LYS A 187 9.21 6.25 -19.91
N SER A 188 9.59 6.15 -21.19
CA SER A 188 8.81 6.75 -22.28
C SER A 188 7.49 6.05 -22.56
N SER A 189 7.31 4.81 -22.07
CA SER A 189 6.13 4.01 -22.36
C SER A 189 4.91 4.43 -21.53
N CYS A 190 5.11 4.83 -20.28
CA CYS A 190 3.99 5.19 -19.40
C CYS A 190 4.32 6.21 -18.30
N PHE A 191 5.59 6.61 -18.09
CA PHE A 191 5.88 7.66 -17.12
C PHE A 191 5.56 9.03 -17.70
N HIS A 192 4.98 9.88 -16.86
CA HIS A 192 4.77 11.28 -17.15
C HIS A 192 5.72 12.14 -16.30
N SER A 193 5.93 13.38 -16.73
CA SER A 193 6.61 14.38 -15.89
C SER A 193 5.89 14.46 -14.56
N ALA A 194 6.64 14.47 -13.45
CA ALA A 194 6.08 14.62 -12.11
C ALA A 194 5.21 15.90 -12.08
N SER A 195 3.89 15.69 -11.95
CA SER A 195 2.93 16.75 -11.69
C SER A 195 2.58 16.67 -10.21
N ASN A 196 2.82 17.74 -9.45
CA ASN A 196 2.35 17.87 -8.07
C ASN A 196 0.85 18.21 -8.00
N LYS A 197 0.11 17.90 -9.07
CA LYS A 197 -1.27 18.30 -9.33
C LYS A 197 -1.93 17.16 -10.09
N LEU A 198 -2.29 16.10 -9.38
CA LEU A 198 -3.03 14.99 -9.97
C LEU A 198 -4.39 14.89 -9.30
N CYS A 199 -5.25 15.82 -9.69
CA CYS A 199 -6.67 15.77 -9.34
C CYS A 199 -7.26 14.42 -9.73
N GLY A 200 -7.91 13.78 -8.76
CA GLY A 200 -8.58 12.50 -8.92
C GLY A 200 -7.83 11.32 -8.28
N ASN A 201 -6.87 11.58 -7.39
CA ASN A 201 -6.14 10.56 -6.66
C ASN A 201 -6.61 10.39 -5.20
N HIS A 202 -7.68 11.07 -4.80
CA HIS A 202 -8.25 11.16 -3.45
C HIS A 202 -7.38 11.88 -2.41
N ARG A 203 -6.33 12.57 -2.82
CA ARG A 203 -5.48 13.36 -1.93
C ARG A 203 -5.44 14.80 -2.39
N ARG A 204 -5.97 15.68 -1.53
CA ARG A 204 -5.85 17.12 -1.73
C ARG A 204 -4.37 17.55 -1.75
N GLU A 205 -3.89 17.96 -2.90
CA GLU A 205 -2.53 18.47 -3.14
C GLU A 205 -2.49 20.02 -3.12
N PRO A 206 -1.30 20.66 -3.05
CA PRO A 206 -1.19 22.12 -3.10
C PRO A 206 -1.81 22.71 -4.39
N GLY A 207 -2.86 23.51 -4.23
CA GLY A 207 -3.61 24.13 -5.34
C GLY A 207 -5.00 23.52 -5.57
N GLU A 208 -5.31 22.40 -4.92
CA GLU A 208 -6.63 21.77 -4.90
C GLU A 208 -7.38 22.15 -3.62
N GLU A 209 -8.70 22.31 -3.71
CA GLU A 209 -9.56 22.55 -2.53
C GLU A 209 -10.11 21.23 -1.96
N CYS A 210 -10.22 20.22 -2.81
CA CYS A 210 -10.67 18.87 -2.53
C CYS A 210 -10.24 17.94 -3.68
N ASP A 211 -10.32 16.63 -3.49
CA ASP A 211 -10.09 15.62 -4.53
C ASP A 211 -11.09 14.47 -4.32
N PRO A 212 -12.11 14.30 -5.18
CA PRO A 212 -13.13 13.27 -5.01
C PRO A 212 -12.73 11.92 -5.60
N GLY A 213 -11.54 11.80 -6.21
CA GLY A 213 -11.17 10.70 -7.07
C GLY A 213 -11.54 10.93 -8.54
N LEU A 214 -11.67 9.84 -9.29
CA LEU A 214 -11.90 9.90 -10.75
C LEU A 214 -13.27 10.47 -11.15
N ALA A 215 -14.24 10.50 -10.23
CA ALA A 215 -15.57 11.02 -10.45
C ALA A 215 -15.87 12.11 -9.42
N GLU A 216 -16.56 13.16 -9.85
CA GLU A 216 -17.03 14.20 -8.93
C GLU A 216 -18.01 13.65 -7.89
N ASP A 217 -18.09 14.32 -6.74
CA ASP A 217 -19.03 13.98 -5.68
C ASP A 217 -19.92 15.18 -5.31
N ARG A 218 -20.69 15.06 -4.22
CA ARG A 218 -21.58 16.11 -3.73
C ARG A 218 -20.82 17.38 -3.32
N CYS A 219 -19.62 17.24 -2.77
CA CYS A 219 -18.85 18.32 -2.17
C CYS A 219 -17.79 18.89 -3.11
N CYS A 220 -17.33 18.10 -4.07
CA CYS A 220 -16.17 18.38 -4.91
C CYS A 220 -16.45 18.11 -6.39
N SER A 221 -16.00 19.02 -7.24
CA SER A 221 -16.05 18.90 -8.71
C SER A 221 -14.92 18.05 -9.26
N ALA A 222 -15.05 17.63 -10.51
CA ALA A 222 -14.03 16.88 -11.24
C ALA A 222 -12.72 17.67 -11.43
N ASP A 223 -12.75 19.00 -11.29
CA ASP A 223 -11.58 19.88 -11.36
C ASP A 223 -10.96 20.18 -9.97
N CYS A 224 -11.27 19.36 -8.96
CA CYS A 224 -10.73 19.48 -7.60
C CYS A 224 -11.03 20.83 -6.89
N ARG A 225 -12.23 21.35 -7.16
CA ARG A 225 -12.80 22.55 -6.53
C ARG A 225 -14.02 22.21 -5.70
N LEU A 226 -14.16 22.87 -4.55
CA LEU A 226 -15.34 22.69 -3.69
C LEU A 226 -16.57 23.27 -4.39
N LYS A 227 -17.65 22.49 -4.43
CA LYS A 227 -18.94 22.93 -4.98
C LYS A 227 -19.64 23.81 -3.94
N PRO A 228 -20.06 25.04 -4.25
CA PRO A 228 -20.84 25.83 -3.29
C PRO A 228 -22.13 25.08 -2.86
N PRO A 229 -22.51 25.05 -1.56
CA PRO A 229 -21.93 25.75 -0.41
C PRO A 229 -20.97 24.88 0.44
N ALA A 230 -20.29 23.89 -0.15
CA ALA A 230 -19.34 23.03 0.55
C ALA A 230 -18.19 23.83 1.15
N ARG A 231 -17.79 23.45 2.36
CA ARG A 231 -16.63 24.01 3.08
C ARG A 231 -15.48 23.02 3.22
N CYS A 232 -15.75 21.74 2.96
CA CYS A 232 -14.80 20.64 2.98
C CYS A 232 -15.31 19.48 2.11
N SER A 233 -14.47 18.47 1.91
CA SER A 233 -14.82 17.22 1.26
C SER A 233 -14.72 16.05 2.23
N ASP A 234 -15.79 15.26 2.33
CA ASP A 234 -15.86 14.04 3.12
C ASP A 234 -14.81 13.00 2.68
N ALA A 235 -14.45 12.99 1.39
CA ALA A 235 -13.44 12.08 0.84
C ALA A 235 -12.02 12.40 1.33
N ASN A 236 -11.75 13.67 1.69
CA ASN A 236 -10.37 14.12 1.99
C ASN A 236 -10.11 14.35 3.47
N SER A 237 -11.15 14.42 4.31
CA SER A 237 -10.96 14.70 5.74
C SER A 237 -11.94 13.96 6.66
N PRO A 238 -11.43 13.33 7.75
CA PRO A 238 -12.28 12.77 8.81
C PRO A 238 -13.02 13.85 9.63
N CYS A 239 -12.63 15.13 9.50
CA CYS A 239 -13.29 16.28 10.11
C CYS A 239 -14.27 16.98 9.16
N CYS A 240 -14.68 16.32 8.09
CA CYS A 240 -15.79 16.75 7.24
C CYS A 240 -17.00 15.83 7.45
N ARG A 241 -18.20 16.41 7.48
CA ARG A 241 -19.47 15.71 7.54
C ARG A 241 -20.48 16.41 6.64
N GLY A 242 -20.84 15.77 5.53
CA GLY A 242 -21.86 16.26 4.61
C GLY A 242 -21.49 17.60 3.97
N CYS A 243 -20.24 17.73 3.54
CA CYS A 243 -19.63 18.94 3.00
C CYS A 243 -19.46 20.12 3.97
N GLN A 244 -19.64 19.90 5.28
CA GLN A 244 -19.47 20.91 6.33
C GLN A 244 -18.48 20.42 7.40
N PHE A 245 -17.85 21.35 8.12
CA PHE A 245 -16.91 20.99 9.18
C PHE A 245 -17.64 20.22 10.28
N ALA A 246 -17.05 19.09 10.68
CA ALA A 246 -17.55 18.29 11.78
C ALA A 246 -17.50 19.09 13.09
N GLY A 247 -18.47 18.89 13.96
CA GLY A 247 -18.54 19.61 15.24
C GLY A 247 -17.30 19.38 16.12
N PRO A 248 -17.00 20.33 17.03
CA PRO A 248 -15.90 20.19 17.98
C PRO A 248 -16.06 18.90 18.81
N GLY A 249 -14.95 18.19 19.03
CA GLY A 249 -14.97 16.92 19.76
C GLY A 249 -15.31 15.69 18.92
N THR A 250 -15.52 15.84 17.61
CA THR A 250 -15.63 14.67 16.69
C THR A 250 -14.28 13.96 16.61
N LEU A 251 -14.22 12.67 16.95
CA LEU A 251 -12.99 11.87 16.86
C LEU A 251 -12.53 11.73 15.40
N CYS A 252 -11.31 12.18 15.10
CA CYS A 252 -10.78 12.20 13.73
C CYS A 252 -9.58 11.27 13.52
N GLN A 253 -8.78 11.02 14.56
CA GLN A 253 -7.74 10.01 14.54
C GLN A 253 -7.70 9.30 15.89
N ARG A 254 -7.85 7.97 15.86
CA ARG A 254 -7.63 7.12 17.03
C ARG A 254 -6.15 6.91 17.29
N LYS A 255 -5.83 6.71 18.56
CA LYS A 255 -4.54 6.23 19.04
C LYS A 255 -4.12 4.99 18.26
N SER A 256 -2.92 5.08 17.69
CA SER A 256 -2.33 3.99 16.91
C SER A 256 -1.67 2.97 17.83
N LEU A 257 -1.85 1.68 17.54
CA LEU A 257 -1.08 0.62 18.19
C LEU A 257 0.43 0.70 17.86
N LEU A 258 0.80 1.31 16.73
CA LEU A 258 2.21 1.53 16.34
C LEU A 258 2.88 2.66 17.12
N ASN A 259 2.08 3.63 17.53
CA ASN A 259 2.54 4.74 18.36
C ASN A 259 1.66 4.86 19.59
N PRO A 260 1.77 3.91 20.54
CA PRO A 260 0.93 3.86 21.73
C PRO A 260 1.22 5.02 22.70
N CYS A 261 2.15 5.90 22.35
CA CYS A 261 2.49 7.11 23.08
C CYS A 261 1.89 8.38 22.48
N GLN A 262 0.92 8.23 21.58
CA GLN A 262 0.08 9.31 21.08
C GLN A 262 -1.37 9.10 21.52
N LYS A 263 -2.07 10.20 21.77
CA LYS A 263 -3.48 10.21 22.18
C LYS A 263 -4.42 10.23 20.97
N ASP A 264 -5.70 9.98 21.24
CA ASP A 264 -6.79 10.30 20.31
C ASP A 264 -6.80 11.80 20.00
N THR A 265 -7.24 12.16 18.80
CA THR A 265 -7.43 13.55 18.38
C THR A 265 -8.83 13.79 17.86
N PHE A 266 -9.27 15.02 18.05
CA PHE A 266 -10.64 15.44 17.81
C PHE A 266 -10.66 16.71 16.98
N CYS A 267 -11.66 16.84 16.12
CA CYS A 267 -11.89 18.01 15.32
C CYS A 267 -12.12 19.23 16.21
N THR A 268 -11.63 20.38 15.76
CA THR A 268 -11.82 21.67 16.45
C THR A 268 -13.17 22.30 16.13
N GLY A 269 -13.83 21.87 15.05
CA GLY A 269 -15.04 22.50 14.51
C GLY A 269 -14.81 23.76 13.68
N LEU A 270 -13.57 24.24 13.60
CA LEU A 270 -13.24 25.49 12.91
C LEU A 270 -12.85 25.27 11.45
N ASN A 271 -12.30 24.10 11.15
CA ASN A 271 -11.87 23.68 9.82
C ASN A 271 -11.93 22.15 9.70
N ASP A 272 -11.55 21.64 8.54
CA ASP A 272 -11.49 20.20 8.25
C ASP A 272 -10.13 19.57 8.61
N THR A 273 -9.24 20.27 9.29
CA THR A 273 -7.92 19.70 9.64
C THR A 273 -8.03 18.91 10.94
N CYS A 274 -7.69 17.61 10.89
CA CYS A 274 -7.53 16.81 12.10
C CYS A 274 -6.22 17.23 12.80
N PRO A 275 -6.28 17.74 14.06
CA PRO A 275 -5.08 18.17 14.78
C PRO A 275 -4.07 17.04 14.96
N ARG A 276 -2.77 17.37 15.09
CA ARG A 276 -1.75 16.37 15.37
C ARG A 276 -1.99 15.71 16.74
N PRO A 277 -1.75 14.39 16.88
CA PRO A 277 -1.81 13.70 18.16
C PRO A 277 -0.90 14.31 19.21
N ALA A 278 -1.50 14.68 20.35
CA ALA A 278 -0.74 15.03 21.54
C ALA A 278 -0.04 13.78 22.08
N ASN A 279 1.11 13.99 22.72
CA ASN A 279 1.85 12.91 23.36
C ASN A 279 1.12 12.40 24.61
N GLU A 280 1.27 11.11 24.87
CA GLU A 280 1.01 10.55 26.18
C GLU A 280 1.97 11.12 27.23
N LYS A 281 1.59 11.01 28.50
CA LYS A 281 2.45 11.44 29.60
C LYS A 281 3.73 10.60 29.59
N ASP A 282 4.87 11.24 29.80
CA ASP A 282 6.13 10.54 29.98
C ASP A 282 6.01 9.58 31.18
N GLY A 283 6.55 8.37 31.03
CA GLY A 283 6.42 7.27 31.98
C GLY A 283 5.13 6.44 31.87
N ALA A 284 4.17 6.83 31.03
CA ALA A 284 2.95 6.03 30.83
C ALA A 284 3.30 4.63 30.26
N PRO A 285 2.75 3.54 30.83
CA PRO A 285 2.98 2.20 30.29
C PRO A 285 2.35 2.08 28.90
N CYS A 286 3.05 1.42 27.99
CA CYS A 286 2.63 1.28 26.60
C CYS A 286 3.03 -0.10 26.04
N ASN A 287 2.52 -0.42 24.84
CA ASN A 287 2.78 -1.70 24.15
C ASN A 287 2.53 -2.92 25.06
N PHE A 288 1.33 -3.02 25.65
CA PHE A 288 0.96 -4.11 26.56
C PHE A 288 1.85 -4.24 27.82
N GLY A 289 2.47 -3.13 28.24
CA GLY A 289 3.26 -3.07 29.48
C GLY A 289 4.75 -3.37 29.32
N VAL A 290 5.23 -3.61 28.09
CA VAL A 290 6.65 -3.90 27.83
C VAL A 290 7.52 -2.65 27.66
N GLY A 291 6.92 -1.46 27.69
CA GLY A 291 7.63 -0.20 27.53
C GLY A 291 6.91 0.96 28.19
N TYR A 292 7.56 2.12 28.17
CA TYR A 292 7.00 3.38 28.64
C TYR A 292 7.13 4.49 27.60
N CYS A 293 6.28 5.50 27.70
CA CYS A 293 6.33 6.65 26.82
C CYS A 293 7.39 7.66 27.25
N LEU A 294 8.13 8.19 26.28
CA LEU A 294 9.07 9.29 26.47
C LEU A 294 9.05 10.17 25.21
N LEU A 295 8.73 11.45 25.37
CA LEU A 295 8.66 12.43 24.27
C LEU A 295 7.77 11.96 23.10
N GLY A 296 6.66 11.27 23.41
CA GLY A 296 5.71 10.78 22.41
C GLY A 296 6.16 9.55 21.62
N ARG A 297 7.26 8.91 22.04
CA ARG A 297 7.74 7.63 21.51
C ARG A 297 7.73 6.59 22.63
N TRP A 298 7.53 5.33 22.27
CA TRP A 298 7.67 4.25 23.25
C TRP A 298 9.12 3.81 23.34
N VAL A 299 9.56 3.50 24.55
CA VAL A 299 10.89 2.99 24.87
C VAL A 299 10.73 1.60 25.47
N PHE A 300 11.47 0.63 24.92
CA PHE A 300 11.47 -0.74 25.42
C PHE A 300 12.23 -0.82 26.73
N VAL A 301 11.63 -1.44 27.75
CA VAL A 301 12.35 -1.80 28.97
C VAL A 301 12.94 -3.17 28.77
N LYS A 302 14.26 -3.24 28.57
CA LYS A 302 14.96 -4.52 28.68
C LYS A 302 14.94 -4.90 30.15
N LEU A 303 14.04 -5.80 30.54
CA LEU A 303 14.12 -6.47 31.83
C LEU A 303 15.46 -7.22 31.84
N LEU A 304 16.46 -6.64 32.49
CA LEU A 304 17.63 -7.39 32.93
C LEU A 304 17.10 -8.28 34.07
N SER A 305 16.77 -9.52 33.73
CA SER A 305 16.55 -10.55 34.74
C SER A 305 17.86 -10.72 35.50
N ASN A 306 17.87 -10.31 36.76
CA ASN A 306 18.80 -10.83 37.77
C ASN A 306 18.35 -12.22 38.20
#